data_AF-A0A562Q9Z3-F1
#
_entry.id   AF-A0A562Q9Z3-F1
#
_cell.length_a   1.000
_cell.length_b   1.000
_cell.length_c   1.000
_cell.angle_alpha   90.00
_cell.angle_beta   90.00
_cell.angle_gamma   90.00
#
_symmetry.space_group_name_H-M   'P 1'
#
loop_
_entity.id
_entity.type
_entity.pdbx_description
1 polymer ?
#
loop_
_entity_poly.entity_id
_entity_poly.type
_entity_poly.pdbx_seq_one_letter_code
_entity_poly.pdbx_strand_id
1 'polypeptide(L)'
;MLFINFEKLHRLRLQGIASIDDNDPLLSEYAEAQLVVRVSVTEFFVTARPRYVHRYKKIQPSEFVPRSTCETPLAPWKRVGDIQASLPAKDRARVEREGNLLSRAEYEKYLSDVGSRET
;
A
#
# COMPACT_ATOMS: atom_id res chain seq x y z
N MET A 1 6.32 13.88 7.67
CA MET A 1 5.90 12.47 7.84
C MET A 1 5.59 12.18 9.31
N LEU A 2 4.66 11.27 9.59
CA LEU A 2 4.32 10.82 10.94
C LEU A 2 4.41 9.29 11.00
N PHE A 3 5.27 8.79 11.87
CA PHE A 3 5.41 7.36 12.14
C PHE A 3 4.75 7.06 13.47
N ILE A 4 3.93 6.00 13.49
CA ILE A 4 3.23 5.55 14.67
C ILE A 4 3.53 4.07 14.86
N ASN A 5 4.09 3.74 16.02
CA ASN A 5 4.16 2.37 16.48
C ASN A 5 2.92 2.12 17.35
N PHE A 6 1.97 1.32 16.86
CA PHE A 6 0.73 1.01 17.57
C PHE A 6 0.91 -0.02 18.71
N GLU A 7 2.02 -0.76 18.73
CA GLU A 7 2.31 -1.75 19.78
C GLU A 7 2.97 -1.08 20.99
N LYS A 8 4.00 -0.26 20.75
CA LYS A 8 4.75 0.47 21.78
C LYS A 8 4.21 1.88 22.06
N LEU A 9 3.20 2.32 21.30
CA LEU A 9 2.53 3.63 21.42
C LEU A 9 3.49 4.82 21.25
N HIS A 10 4.54 4.64 20.44
CA HIS A 10 5.52 5.69 20.15
C HIS A 10 5.14 6.42 18.87
N ARG A 11 5.23 7.75 18.87
CA ARG A 11 5.06 8.58 17.68
C ARG A 11 6.34 9.34 17.38
N LEU A 12 6.73 9.33 16.11
CA LEU A 12 7.82 10.12 15.59
C LEU A 12 7.26 11.00 14.48
N ARG A 13 7.27 12.32 14.70
CA ARG A 13 6.96 13.28 13.65
C ARG A 13 8.27 13.75 13.05
N LEU A 14 8.42 13.53 11.75
CA LEU A 14 9.56 13.96 10.97
C LEU A 14 9.13 15.13 10.09
N GLN A 15 9.86 16.24 10.13
CA GLN A 15 9.74 17.37 9.21
C GLN A 15 11.02 17.45 8.38
N GLY A 16 10.88 17.86 7.13
CA GLY A 16 11.98 17.89 6.19
C GLY A 16 11.53 18.35 4.82
N ILE A 17 12.50 18.57 3.96
CA ILE A 17 12.29 18.94 2.56
C ILE A 17 12.28 17.65 1.74
N ALA A 18 11.18 17.41 1.02
CA ALA A 18 11.07 16.29 0.11
C ALA A 18 11.53 16.72 -1.29
N SER A 19 12.33 15.86 -1.92
CA SER A 19 12.76 15.96 -3.31
C SER A 19 12.42 14.65 -4.03
N ILE A 20 12.11 14.74 -5.30
CA ILE A 20 11.80 13.61 -6.17
C ILE A 20 12.79 13.67 -7.32
N ASP A 21 13.41 12.54 -7.62
CA ASP A 21 14.24 12.35 -8.80
C ASP A 21 13.70 11.16 -9.58
N ASP A 22 13.39 11.38 -10.85
CA ASP A 22 12.81 10.37 -11.74
C ASP A 22 13.82 9.28 -12.13
N ASN A 23 15.12 9.54 -11.98
CA ASN A 23 16.20 8.61 -12.32
C ASN A 23 17.05 8.20 -11.12
N ASP A 24 16.47 8.23 -9.92
CA ASP A 24 17.18 7.85 -8.70
C ASP A 24 17.73 6.41 -8.80
N PRO A 25 19.04 6.16 -8.56
CA PRO A 25 19.62 4.81 -8.59
C PRO A 25 18.90 3.82 -7.65
N LEU A 26 18.30 4.31 -6.57
CA LEU A 26 17.53 3.50 -5.62
C LEU A 26 16.22 2.95 -6.20
N LEU A 27 15.70 3.49 -7.32
CA LEU A 27 14.52 2.94 -8.00
C LEU A 27 14.73 1.47 -8.39
N SER A 28 15.97 1.09 -8.72
CA SER A 28 16.31 -0.28 -9.08
C SER A 28 16.27 -1.27 -7.91
N GLU A 29 16.39 -0.78 -6.66
CA GLU A 29 16.42 -1.60 -5.45
C GLU A 29 15.02 -1.87 -4.88
N TYR A 30 14.03 -1.04 -5.22
CA TYR A 30 12.66 -1.18 -4.74
C TYR A 30 11.76 -1.84 -5.79
N ALA A 31 11.31 -3.06 -5.48
CA ALA A 31 10.42 -3.82 -6.35
C ALA A 31 9.12 -3.03 -6.67
N GLU A 32 8.84 -2.87 -7.97
CA GLU A 32 7.65 -2.19 -8.50
C GLU A 32 7.50 -0.70 -8.11
N ALA A 33 8.54 -0.06 -7.55
CA ALA A 33 8.50 1.36 -7.23
C ALA A 33 8.44 2.22 -8.51
N GLN A 34 7.57 3.24 -8.49
CA GLN A 34 7.44 4.18 -9.59
C GLN A 34 8.30 5.42 -9.39
N LEU A 35 8.44 5.88 -8.15
CA LEU A 35 9.18 7.08 -7.77
C LEU A 35 9.84 6.87 -6.41
N VAL A 36 11.02 7.45 -6.23
CA VAL A 36 11.70 7.54 -4.94
C VAL A 36 11.60 8.97 -4.44
N VAL A 37 11.06 9.14 -3.23
CA VAL A 37 10.99 10.44 -2.56
C VAL A 37 12.09 10.50 -1.52
N ARG A 38 13.10 11.35 -1.75
CA ARG A 38 14.16 11.62 -0.78
C ARG A 38 13.74 12.75 0.14
N VAL A 39 13.77 12.50 1.45
CA VAL A 39 13.43 13.51 2.46
C VAL A 39 14.68 13.90 3.23
N SER A 40 15.15 15.13 3.04
CA SER A 40 16.18 15.74 3.86
C SER A 40 15.56 16.21 5.17
N VAL A 41 15.83 15.48 6.25
CA VAL A 41 15.26 15.74 7.57
C VAL A 41 15.80 17.05 8.14
N THR A 42 14.93 17.97 8.50
CA THR A 42 15.30 19.23 9.17
C THR A 42 15.05 19.13 10.68
N GLU A 43 13.90 18.59 11.07
CA GLU A 43 13.49 18.48 12.46
C GLU A 43 12.77 17.17 12.71
N PHE A 44 12.93 16.62 13.91
CA PHE A 44 12.17 15.47 14.35
C PHE A 44 11.65 15.68 15.77
N PHE A 45 10.41 15.28 16.01
CA PHE A 45 9.75 15.35 17.29
C PHE A 45 9.37 13.93 17.73
N VAL A 46 9.94 13.48 18.83
CA VAL A 46 9.56 12.22 19.46
C VAL A 46 8.46 12.50 20.47
N THR A 47 7.21 12.24 20.09
CA THR A 47 6.09 12.35 21.01
C THR A 47 5.84 10.99 21.64
N ALA A 48 6.63 10.64 22.65
CA ALA A 48 6.53 9.38 23.40
C ALA A 48 5.33 9.30 24.38
N ARG A 49 4.36 10.23 24.28
CA ARG A 49 3.16 10.25 25.14
C ARG A 49 2.04 9.40 24.51
N PRO A 50 1.49 8.39 25.21
CA PRO A 50 0.51 7.43 24.67
C PRO A 50 -0.92 7.96 24.55
N ARG A 51 -1.15 9.27 24.71
CA ARG A 51 -2.49 9.86 24.60
C ARG A 51 -3.04 9.65 23.18
N TYR A 52 -4.21 9.02 23.09
CA TYR A 52 -5.00 8.77 21.88
C TYR A 52 -4.42 7.78 20.85
N VAL A 53 -3.53 6.86 21.25
CA VAL A 53 -3.08 5.78 20.35
C VAL A 53 -3.74 4.47 20.78
N HIS A 54 -4.60 3.93 19.92
CA HIS A 54 -5.20 2.62 20.11
C HIS A 54 -4.14 1.53 19.95
N ARG A 55 -4.21 0.51 20.80
CA ARG A 55 -3.32 -0.65 20.70
C ARG A 55 -3.76 -1.51 19.53
N TYR A 56 -2.87 -1.68 18.57
CA TYR A 56 -3.04 -2.63 17.48
C TYR A 56 -1.84 -3.55 17.42
N LYS A 57 -2.08 -4.83 17.17
CA LYS A 57 -1.04 -5.83 16.90
C LYS A 57 -1.04 -6.11 15.41
N LYS A 58 0.13 -6.03 14.78
CA LYS A 58 0.25 -6.41 13.37
C LYS A 58 0.22 -7.94 13.28
N ILE A 59 -0.81 -8.50 12.65
CA ILE A 59 -0.98 -9.95 12.51
C ILE A 59 -0.16 -10.46 11.32
N GLN A 60 -0.37 -9.88 10.14
CA GLN A 60 0.35 -10.24 8.92
C GLN A 60 0.55 -9.02 8.00
N PRO A 61 1.62 -8.99 7.18
CA PRO A 61 1.71 -8.04 6.09
C PRO A 61 0.62 -8.32 5.05
N SER A 62 0.13 -7.27 4.38
CA SER A 62 -0.85 -7.45 3.31
C SER A 62 -0.25 -8.24 2.14
N GLU A 63 -1.07 -9.09 1.53
CA GLU A 63 -0.70 -9.89 0.37
C GLU A 63 -0.30 -9.02 -0.83
N PHE A 64 -0.87 -7.80 -0.91
CA PHE A 64 -0.65 -6.82 -1.98
C PHE A 64 0.60 -5.94 -1.79
N VAL A 65 1.41 -6.19 -0.76
CA VAL A 65 2.70 -5.51 -0.61
C VAL A 65 3.70 -6.15 -1.60
N PRO A 66 4.33 -5.36 -2.49
CA PRO A 66 5.35 -5.87 -3.40
C PRO A 66 6.49 -6.53 -2.64
N ARG A 67 6.87 -7.74 -3.06
CA ARG A 67 7.99 -8.51 -2.50
C ARG A 67 8.85 -8.98 -3.66
N SER A 68 10.16 -8.97 -3.48
CA SER A 68 11.11 -9.43 -4.52
C SER A 68 10.93 -10.91 -4.90
N THR A 69 10.32 -11.70 -4.02
CA THR A 69 10.15 -13.16 -4.17
C THR A 69 8.83 -13.59 -4.81
N CYS A 70 7.85 -12.68 -4.98
CA CYS A 70 6.57 -13.03 -5.60
C CYS A 70 6.03 -11.88 -6.46
N GLU A 71 5.46 -12.19 -7.62
CA GLU A 71 4.68 -11.18 -8.36
C GLU A 71 3.52 -10.70 -7.49
N THR A 72 3.37 -9.38 -7.35
CA THR A 72 2.32 -8.79 -6.53
C THR A 72 0.96 -9.19 -7.11
N PRO A 73 0.07 -9.85 -6.33
CA PRO A 73 -1.23 -10.24 -6.83
C PRO A 73 -2.02 -8.99 -7.22
N LEU A 74 -2.75 -9.06 -8.34
CA LEU A 74 -3.62 -7.97 -8.75
C LEU A 74 -4.78 -7.84 -7.76
N ALA A 75 -5.00 -6.63 -7.25
CA ALA A 75 -6.10 -6.38 -6.33
C ALA A 75 -7.45 -6.69 -7.01
N PRO A 76 -8.38 -7.44 -6.37
CA PRO A 76 -9.63 -7.88 -7.00
C PRO A 76 -10.52 -6.75 -7.50
N TRP A 77 -10.49 -5.57 -6.86
CA TRP A 77 -11.23 -4.40 -7.33
C TRP A 77 -10.78 -3.92 -8.70
N LYS A 78 -9.49 -4.09 -9.04
CA LYS A 78 -8.95 -3.76 -10.37
C LYS A 78 -9.46 -4.69 -11.46
N ARG A 79 -10.16 -5.77 -11.11
CA ARG A 79 -10.78 -6.71 -12.07
C ARG A 79 -12.26 -6.42 -12.29
N VAL A 80 -12.86 -5.48 -11.56
CA VAL A 80 -14.28 -5.15 -11.70
C VAL A 80 -14.51 -4.42 -13.02
N GLY A 81 -15.45 -4.94 -13.84
CA GLY A 81 -15.72 -4.42 -15.19
C GLY A 81 -15.95 -2.91 -15.23
N ASP A 82 -16.72 -2.38 -14.28
CA ASP A 82 -17.06 -0.95 -14.21
C ASP A 82 -15.84 -0.04 -13.93
N ILE A 83 -14.78 -0.57 -13.31
CA ILE A 83 -13.61 0.20 -12.89
C ILE A 83 -12.53 0.23 -13.98
N GLN A 84 -12.56 -0.73 -14.92
CA GLN A 84 -11.57 -0.84 -16.01
C GLN A 84 -11.39 0.45 -16.79
N ALA A 85 -12.48 1.16 -17.06
CA ALA A 85 -12.46 2.39 -17.86
C ALA A 85 -11.61 3.52 -17.24
N SER A 86 -11.42 3.49 -15.91
CA SER A 86 -10.66 4.51 -15.17
C SER A 86 -9.22 4.08 -14.84
N LEU A 87 -8.81 2.86 -15.22
CA LEU A 87 -7.48 2.34 -14.88
C LEU A 87 -6.40 2.80 -15.87
N PRO A 88 -5.16 3.05 -15.38
CA PRO A 88 -4.00 3.28 -16.25
C PRO A 88 -3.79 2.12 -17.24
N ALA A 89 -3.23 2.41 -18.42
CA ALA A 89 -3.01 1.41 -19.48
C ALA A 89 -2.20 0.18 -19.00
N LYS A 90 -1.22 0.39 -18.11
CA LYS A 90 -0.41 -0.68 -17.50
C LYS A 90 -1.24 -1.66 -16.69
N ASP A 91 -2.21 -1.17 -15.94
CA ASP A 91 -3.08 -1.99 -15.10
C ASP A 91 -4.15 -2.71 -15.93
N ARG A 92 -4.69 -2.06 -16.98
CA ARG A 92 -5.63 -2.68 -17.94
C ARG A 92 -5.00 -3.86 -18.67
N ALA A 93 -3.78 -3.69 -19.18
CA ALA A 93 -3.05 -4.77 -19.85
C ALA A 93 -2.78 -5.97 -18.94
N ARG A 94 -2.66 -5.74 -17.62
CA ARG A 94 -2.47 -6.81 -16.63
C ARG A 94 -3.78 -7.56 -16.37
N VAL A 95 -4.92 -6.87 -16.34
CA VAL A 95 -6.25 -7.50 -16.26
C VAL A 95 -6.53 -8.33 -17.52
N GLU A 96 -6.27 -7.78 -18.71
CA GLU A 96 -6.50 -8.46 -19.99
C GLU A 96 -5.65 -9.74 -20.10
N ARG A 97 -4.41 -9.73 -19.58
CA ARG A 97 -3.55 -10.92 -19.52
C ARG A 97 -4.07 -11.98 -18.55
N GLU A 98 -4.62 -11.58 -17.42
CA GLU A 98 -5.13 -12.49 -16.39
C GLU A 98 -6.57 -12.98 -16.66
N GLY A 99 -7.28 -12.38 -17.62
CA GLY A 99 -8.52 -12.90 -18.21
C GLY A 99 -9.74 -12.98 -17.29
N ASN A 100 -9.65 -12.50 -16.05
CA ASN A 100 -10.70 -12.65 -15.04
C ASN A 100 -11.34 -11.30 -14.72
N LEU A 101 -12.36 -10.90 -15.49
CA LEU A 101 -13.23 -9.78 -15.15
C LEU A 101 -14.25 -10.23 -14.09
N LEU A 102 -14.30 -9.53 -12.96
CA LEU A 102 -15.32 -9.75 -11.94
C LEU A 102 -16.51 -8.82 -12.20
N SER A 103 -17.72 -9.37 -12.09
CA SER A 103 -18.92 -8.55 -11.93
C SER A 103 -18.96 -7.93 -10.53
N ARG A 104 -19.72 -6.84 -10.38
CA ARG A 104 -19.89 -6.15 -9.10
C ARG A 104 -20.43 -7.07 -7.99
N ALA A 105 -21.34 -7.99 -8.34
CA ALA A 105 -21.92 -8.96 -7.41
C ALA A 105 -20.89 -9.97 -6.88
N GLU A 106 -19.95 -10.41 -7.73
CA GLU A 106 -18.87 -11.31 -7.33
C GLU A 106 -17.85 -10.60 -6.43
N TYR A 107 -17.61 -9.31 -6.67
CA TYR A 107 -16.76 -8.49 -5.82
C TYR A 107 -17.39 -8.24 -4.44
N GLU A 108 -18.70 -8.00 -4.36
CA GLU A 108 -19.42 -7.88 -3.08
C GLU A 108 -19.36 -9.18 -2.26
N LYS A 109 -19.49 -10.33 -2.92
CA LYS A 109 -19.28 -11.64 -2.28
C LYS A 109 -17.84 -11.83 -1.78
N TYR A 110 -16.85 -11.39 -2.56
CA TYR A 110 -15.45 -11.40 -2.12
C TYR A 110 -15.24 -10.54 -0.86
N LEU A 111 -15.85 -9.35 -0.79
CA LEU A 111 -15.77 -8.49 0.39
C LEU A 111 -16.39 -9.13 1.64
N SER A 112 -17.53 -9.82 1.51
CA SER A 112 -18.14 -10.53 2.64
C SER A 112 -17.32 -11.72 3.14
N ASP A 113 -16.67 -12.43 2.21
CA ASP A 113 -15.79 -13.57 2.54
C ASP A 113 -14.50 -13.09 3.22
N VAL A 114 -13.90 -11.98 2.76
CA VAL A 114 -12.72 -11.38 3.42
C VAL A 114 -13.06 -10.92 4.83
N GLY A 115 -14.19 -10.23 5.03
CA GLY A 115 -14.62 -9.81 6.37
C GLY A 115 -14.83 -10.98 7.33
N SER A 116 -15.24 -12.14 6.82
CA SER A 116 -15.48 -13.35 7.59
C SER A 116 -14.20 -14.15 7.91
N ARG A 117 -13.11 -13.95 7.17
CA ARG A 117 -11.78 -14.55 7.43
C ARG A 117 -10.96 -13.79 8.47
N GLU A 118 -11.32 -12.54 8.73
CA GLU A 118 -10.61 -11.63 9.65
C GLU A 118 -11.26 -11.53 11.05
N THR A 119 -12.38 -12.24 11.29
CA THR A 119 -13.06 -12.33 12.60
C THR A 119 -12.65 -13.60 13.34
#